data_AF-A0A060HI84-F1
#
_entry.id   AF-A0A060HI84-F1
#
_cell.length_a   1.000
_cell.length_b   1.000
_cell.length_c   1.000
_cell.angle_alpha   90.00
_cell.angle_beta   90.00
_cell.angle_gamma   90.00
#
_symmetry.space_group_name_H-M   'P 1'
#
loop_
_entity.id
_entity.type
_entity.pdbx_description
1 polymer ?
#
loop_
_entity_poly.entity_id
_entity_poly.type
_entity_poly.pdbx_seq_one_letter_code
_entity_poly.pdbx_strand_id
1 'polypeptide(L)'
;MDEFEAWQKILAARQRVARMERLNQELYDHLGGAIIYTLEHAKKNHIPLPNREALYRMIERAHLLMKEINGSSDELLQPEKRRSSDDKYTEPFWQTF
;
A
#
# COMPACT_ATOMS: atom_id res chain seq x y z
N MET A 1 40.46 4.84 1.16
CA MET A 1 39.16 4.48 1.77
C MET A 1 38.58 3.39 0.91
N ASP A 2 38.31 2.23 1.49
CA ASP A 2 38.16 0.96 0.78
C ASP A 2 36.81 0.88 0.06
N GLU A 3 36.84 0.70 -1.25
CA GLU A 3 35.66 0.56 -2.11
C GLU A 3 34.77 -0.61 -1.64
N PHE A 4 35.39 -1.65 -1.06
CA PHE A 4 34.69 -2.78 -0.48
C PHE A 4 33.77 -2.40 0.69
N GLU A 5 34.23 -1.51 1.59
CA GLU A 5 33.41 -1.02 2.71
C GLU A 5 32.22 -0.19 2.21
N ALA A 6 32.40 0.57 1.13
CA ALA A 6 31.31 1.33 0.51
C ALA A 6 30.24 0.38 -0.05
N TRP A 7 30.65 -0.69 -0.75
CA TRP A 7 29.73 -1.71 -1.27
C TRP A 7 28.99 -2.46 -0.16
N GLN A 8 29.65 -2.81 0.94
CA GLN A 8 28.99 -3.44 2.09
C GLN A 8 27.91 -2.54 2.72
N LYS A 9 28.17 -1.24 2.84
CA LYS A 9 27.19 -0.27 3.34
C LYS A 9 25.96 -0.17 2.43
N ILE A 10 26.18 -0.15 1.11
CA ILE A 10 25.09 -0.13 0.12
C ILE A 10 24.23 -1.40 0.23
N LEU A 11 24.86 -2.56 0.36
CA LEU A 11 24.14 -3.83 0.48
C LEU A 11 23.29 -3.88 1.76
N ALA A 12 23.86 -3.46 2.90
CA ALA A 12 23.14 -3.39 4.16
C ALA A 12 21.96 -2.41 4.12
N ALA A 13 22.16 -1.25 3.48
CA ALA A 13 21.09 -0.26 3.28
C ALA A 13 19.95 -0.85 2.42
N ARG A 14 20.28 -1.55 1.33
CA ARG A 14 19.28 -2.19 0.46
C ARG A 14 18.48 -3.27 1.19
N GLN A 15 19.15 -4.12 1.99
CA GLN A 15 18.48 -5.13 2.82
C GLN A 15 17.53 -4.48 3.84
N ARG A 16 17.92 -3.36 4.44
CA ARG A 16 17.08 -2.62 5.37
C ARG A 16 15.83 -2.05 4.69
N VAL A 17 15.97 -1.49 3.49
CA VAL A 17 14.84 -0.99 2.69
C VAL A 17 13.87 -2.12 2.36
N ALA A 18 14.36 -3.25 1.84
CA ALA A 18 13.52 -4.41 1.51
C ALA A 18 12.77 -4.96 2.73
N ARG A 19 13.41 -5.00 3.90
CA ARG A 19 12.74 -5.37 5.16
C ARG A 19 11.65 -4.37 5.53
N MET A 20 11.89 -3.07 5.35
CA MET A 20 10.90 -2.03 5.67
C MET A 20 9.69 -2.10 4.75
N GLU A 21 9.89 -2.31 3.44
CA GLU A 21 8.80 -2.50 2.48
C GLU A 21 7.90 -3.67 2.88
N ARG A 22 8.51 -4.81 3.23
CA ARG A 22 7.77 -5.97 3.71
C ARG A 22 6.96 -5.67 4.98
N LEU A 23 7.56 -5.01 5.97
CA LEU A 23 6.87 -4.65 7.21
C LEU A 23 5.72 -3.68 6.95
N ASN A 24 5.89 -2.73 6.04
CA ASN A 24 4.83 -1.79 5.66
C ASN A 24 3.66 -2.51 4.99
N GLN A 25 3.93 -3.49 4.12
CA GLN A 25 2.91 -4.33 3.51
C GLN A 25 2.16 -5.17 4.56
N GLU A 26 2.89 -5.86 5.44
CA GLU A 26 2.28 -6.66 6.51
C GLU A 26 1.39 -5.79 7.42
N LEU A 27 1.86 -4.59 7.77
CA LEU A 27 1.11 -3.64 8.59
C LEU A 27 -0.14 -3.13 7.87
N TYR A 28 -0.04 -2.82 6.59
CA TYR A 28 -1.18 -2.42 5.76
C TYR A 28 -2.25 -3.52 5.73
N ASP A 29 -1.86 -4.76 5.49
CA ASP A 29 -2.79 -5.89 5.41
C ASP A 29 -3.49 -6.14 6.75
N HIS A 30 -2.76 -6.09 7.86
CA HIS A 30 -3.33 -6.30 9.20
C HIS A 30 -4.27 -5.17 9.61
N LEU A 31 -3.86 -3.91 9.42
CA LEU A 31 -4.69 -2.76 9.80
C LEU A 31 -5.90 -2.63 8.88
N GLY A 32 -5.72 -2.80 7.58
CA GLY A 32 -6.81 -2.82 6.61
C GLY A 32 -7.82 -3.93 6.94
N GLY A 33 -7.32 -5.14 7.17
CA GLY A 33 -8.13 -6.29 7.58
C GLY A 33 -8.90 -6.05 8.88
N ALA A 34 -8.28 -5.48 9.90
CA ALA A 34 -8.94 -5.16 11.17
C ALA A 34 -10.06 -4.13 11.02
N ILE A 35 -9.87 -3.10 10.19
CA ILE A 35 -10.90 -2.09 9.92
C ILE A 35 -12.06 -2.73 9.15
N ILE A 36 -11.80 -3.50 8.09
CA ILE A 36 -12.83 -4.21 7.32
C ILE A 36 -13.62 -5.15 8.24
N TYR A 37 -12.92 -5.93 9.06
CA TYR A 37 -13.55 -6.83 10.03
C TYR A 37 -14.49 -6.08 10.98
N THR A 38 -14.04 -4.93 11.51
CA THR A 38 -14.85 -4.10 12.42
C THR A 38 -16.09 -3.55 11.72
N LEU A 39 -15.95 -3.07 10.48
CA LEU A 39 -17.06 -2.56 9.66
C LEU A 39 -18.09 -3.66 9.38
N GLU A 40 -17.63 -4.84 8.96
CA GLU A 40 -18.50 -6.00 8.68
C GLU A 40 -19.18 -6.52 9.95
N HIS A 41 -18.45 -6.62 11.06
CA HIS A 41 -19.01 -7.03 12.33
C HIS A 41 -20.09 -6.05 12.81
N ALA A 42 -19.83 -4.75 12.73
CA ALA A 42 -20.81 -3.74 13.11
C ALA A 42 -22.05 -3.77 12.21
N LYS A 43 -21.86 -3.95 10.90
CA LYS A 43 -22.95 -4.11 9.92
C LYS A 43 -23.82 -5.33 10.25
N LYS A 44 -23.21 -6.49 10.51
CA LYS A 44 -23.92 -7.75 10.84
C LYS A 44 -24.70 -7.69 12.14
N ASN A 45 -24.18 -6.98 13.13
CA ASN A 45 -24.80 -6.87 14.45
C ASN A 45 -25.64 -5.60 14.63
N HIS A 46 -25.86 -4.82 13.56
CA HIS A 46 -26.57 -3.53 13.60
C HIS A 46 -26.02 -2.55 14.64
N ILE A 47 -24.70 -2.60 14.88
CA ILE A 47 -24.02 -1.69 15.81
C ILE A 47 -23.77 -0.37 15.09
N PRO A 48 -24.28 0.76 15.60
CA PRO A 48 -24.00 2.07 15.02
C PRO A 48 -22.52 2.39 15.21
N LEU A 49 -21.80 2.49 14.10
CA LEU A 49 -20.38 2.85 14.11
C LEU A 49 -20.23 4.35 13.81
N PRO A 50 -19.96 5.20 14.81
CA PRO A 50 -19.72 6.61 14.57
C PRO A 50 -18.48 6.77 13.67
N ASN A 51 -18.51 7.76 12.79
CA ASN A 51 -17.41 8.05 11.86
C ASN A 51 -17.04 6.89 10.91
N ARG A 52 -18.01 6.04 10.54
CA ARG A 52 -17.81 4.96 9.54
C ARG A 52 -17.10 5.43 8.27
N GLU A 53 -17.47 6.61 7.78
CA GLU A 53 -16.90 7.22 6.58
C GLU A 53 -15.42 7.62 6.75
N ALA A 54 -14.98 7.92 7.97
CA ALA A 54 -13.59 8.19 8.25
C ALA A 54 -12.76 6.90 8.14
N LEU A 55 -13.29 5.75 8.57
CA LEU A 55 -12.61 4.46 8.47
C LEU A 55 -12.43 4.02 7.01
N TYR A 56 -13.44 4.21 6.15
CA TYR A 56 -13.29 3.94 4.72
C TYR A 56 -12.22 4.81 4.08
N ARG A 57 -12.23 6.12 4.38
CA ARG A 57 -11.21 7.07 3.89
C ARG A 57 -9.81 6.72 4.40
N MET A 58 -9.68 6.18 5.61
CA MET A 58 -8.40 5.70 6.13
C MET A 58 -7.85 4.53 5.30
N ILE A 59 -8.68 3.54 4.96
CA ILE A 59 -8.23 2.41 4.14
C ILE A 59 -7.89 2.87 2.71
N GLU A 60 -8.72 3.74 2.12
CA GLU A 60 -8.47 4.29 0.79
C GLU A 60 -7.14 5.04 0.72
N ARG A 61 -6.88 5.91 1.71
CA ARG A 61 -5.60 6.62 1.80
C ARG A 61 -4.44 5.67 2.00
N ALA A 62 -4.59 4.65 2.85
CA ALA A 62 -3.55 3.64 3.05
C ALA A 62 -3.27 2.86 1.76
N HIS A 63 -4.30 2.55 0.97
CA HIS A 63 -4.17 1.87 -0.32
C HIS A 63 -3.40 2.72 -1.34
N LEU A 64 -3.70 4.02 -1.41
CA LEU A 64 -2.98 4.95 -2.28
C LEU A 64 -1.50 5.07 -1.89
N LEU A 65 -1.21 5.17 -0.58
CA LEU A 65 0.17 5.20 -0.07
C LEU A 65 0.93 3.90 -0.39
N MET A 66 0.29 2.74 -0.25
CA MET A 66 0.93 1.47 -0.62
C MET A 66 1.17 1.35 -2.11
N LYS A 67 0.26 1.86 -2.96
CA LYS A 67 0.48 1.95 -4.40
C LYS A 67 1.65 2.87 -4.75
N GLU A 68 1.80 3.99 -4.06
CA GLU A 68 2.93 4.91 -4.27
C GLU A 68 4.26 4.24 -3.88
N ILE A 69 4.31 3.58 -2.71
CA ILE A 69 5.49 2.84 -2.23
C ILE A 69 5.86 1.70 -3.19
N ASN A 70 4.88 0.94 -3.66
CA ASN A 70 5.13 -0.21 -4.54
C ASN A 70 5.35 0.20 -6.01
N GLY A 71 4.71 1.28 -6.48
CA GLY A 71 4.80 1.78 -7.85
C GLY A 71 6.07 2.58 -8.14
N SER A 72 6.60 3.30 -7.14
CA SER A 72 7.90 3.98 -7.26
C SER A 72 9.09 3.01 -7.39
N SER A 73 8.92 1.75 -7.00
CA SER A 73 9.90 0.69 -7.22
C SER A 73 9.90 0.12 -8.66
N ASP A 74 8.83 0.32 -9.44
CA ASP A 74 8.66 -0.27 -10.77
C ASP A 74 9.10 0.66 -11.93
N GLU A 75 9.09 1.99 -11.72
CA GLU A 75 9.50 2.98 -12.73
C GLU A 75 11.01 3.00 -13.01
N LEU A 76 11.84 2.48 -12.11
CA LEU A 76 13.30 2.42 -12.30
C LEU A 76 13.79 1.23 -13.12
N LEU A 77 12.88 0.34 -13.57
CA LEU A 77 13.22 -0.87 -14.33
C LEU A 77 12.64 -0.93 -15.75
N GLN A 78 11.98 0.13 -16.23
CA GLN A 78 11.38 0.14 -17.56
C GLN A 78 12.06 1.15 -18.51
N PRO A 79 12.82 0.71 -19.52
CA PRO A 79 13.17 1.57 -20.64
C PRO A 79 11.88 1.82 -21.45
N GLU A 80 11.46 3.09 -21.48
CA GLU A 80 10.48 3.71 -22.38
C GLU A 80 9.42 2.76 -23.00
N LYS A 81 8.25 2.65 -22.38
CA LYS A 81 7.02 2.34 -23.13
C LYS A 81 6.12 3.55 -23.18
N ARG A 82 5.97 4.01 -24.41
CA ARG A 82 5.27 5.20 -24.86
C ARG A 82 3.81 5.21 -24.42
N ARG A 83 3.37 6.44 -24.13
CA ARG A 83 1.99 6.92 -23.99
C ARG A 83 0.98 6.18 -24.87
N SER A 84 -0.15 5.79 -24.28
CA SER A 84 -1.46 5.89 -24.91
C SER A 84 -2.52 5.98 -23.81
N SER A 85 -3.22 7.12 -23.79
CA SER A 85 -4.35 7.42 -22.93
C SER A 85 -5.48 6.40 -23.07
N ASP A 86 -6.11 6.04 -21.96
CA ASP A 86 -7.53 5.67 -21.97
C ASP A 86 -8.12 5.88 -20.57
N ASP A 87 -9.00 6.88 -20.49
CA ASP A 87 -9.85 7.17 -19.34
C ASP A 87 -10.73 5.95 -19.04
N LYS A 88 -10.41 5.24 -17.95
CA LYS A 88 -11.36 4.30 -17.34
C LYS A 88 -11.59 4.69 -15.89
N TYR A 89 -12.79 5.24 -15.68
CA TYR A 89 -13.45 5.36 -14.38
C TYR A 89 -13.11 4.14 -13.52
N THR A 90 -12.24 4.35 -12.53
CA THR A 90 -11.80 3.29 -11.63
C THR A 90 -12.89 3.15 -10.58
N GLU A 91 -13.79 2.19 -10.77
CA GLU A 91 -14.80 1.86 -9.75
C GLU A 91 -14.09 1.57 -8.41
N PRO A 92 -14.61 2.09 -7.28
CA PRO A 92 -14.04 1.80 -5.98
C PRO A 92 -14.17 0.30 -5.69
N PHE A 93 -13.04 -0.34 -5.41
CA PHE A 93 -12.88 -1.80 -5.24
C PHE A 93 -13.73 -2.45 -4.13
N TRP A 94 -14.50 -1.66 -3.39
CA TRP A 94 -15.45 -2.12 -2.38
C TRP A 94 -16.84 -2.46 -2.95
N GLN A 95 -17.08 -2.20 -4.24
CA GLN A 95 -18.33 -2.54 -4.91
C GLN A 95 -18.36 -3.98 -5.49
N THR A 96 -17.26 -4.73 -5.43
CA THR A 96 -17.17 -6.10 -5.97
C THR A 96 -17.43 -7.22 -4.93
N PHE A 97 -18.05 -6.91 -3.79
CA PHE A 97 -18.45 -7.89 -2.78
C PHE A 97 -19.89 -7.69 -2.32
#